data_AF-A0AAD5K558-F1
#
_entry.id   AF-A0AAD5K558-F1
#
_cell.length_a   1.000
_cell.length_b   1.000
_cell.length_c   1.000
_cell.angle_alpha   90.00
_cell.angle_beta   90.00
_cell.angle_gamma   90.00
#
_symmetry.space_group_name_H-M   'P 1'
#
loop_
_entity.id
_entity.type
_entity.pdbx_description
1 polymer ?
#
loop_
_entity_poly.entity_id
_entity_poly.type
_entity_poly.pdbx_seq_one_letter_code
_entity_poly.pdbx_strand_id
1 'polypeptide(L)' 'MGRSKKIWYPDTHSFKPKRWLTEEGELKWESAVVQWLAFHTGSCVCLGQN' A
#
# COMPACT_ATOMS: atom_id res chain seq x y z
N MET A 1 -7.49 -4.06 3.89
CA MET A 1 -6.22 -4.36 4.61
C MET A 1 -5.39 -3.15 5.03
N GLY A 2 -5.59 -1.94 4.49
CA GLY A 2 -4.65 -0.82 4.64
C GLY A 2 -4.32 -0.32 6.06
N ARG A 3 -5.06 -0.74 7.10
CA ARG A 3 -4.77 -0.42 8.52
C ARG A 3 -4.48 -1.66 9.38
N SER A 4 -4.36 -2.84 8.78
CA SER A 4 -4.14 -4.09 9.50
C SER A 4 -2.73 -4.13 10.11
N LYS A 5 -2.62 -4.17 11.45
CA LYS A 5 -1.35 -4.28 12.17
C LYS A 5 -0.55 -5.54 11.82
N LYS A 6 -1.24 -6.62 11.43
CA LYS A 6 -0.61 -7.88 10.99
C LYS A 6 0.13 -7.73 9.65
N ILE A 7 -0.31 -6.80 8.80
CA ILE A 7 0.22 -6.61 7.43
C ILE A 7 1.20 -5.42 7.38
N TRP A 8 0.89 -4.36 8.13
CA TRP A 8 1.50 -3.03 7.96
C TRP A 8 2.25 -2.51 9.18
N TYR A 9 2.56 -3.37 10.17
CA TYR A 9 3.21 -3.04 11.46
C TYR A 9 2.28 -2.33 12.48
N PRO A 10 2.55 -2.33 13.81
CA PRO A 10 1.68 -1.70 14.81
C PRO A 10 1.37 -0.20 14.61
N ASP A 11 2.20 0.51 13.84
CA ASP A 11 2.08 1.95 13.58
C ASP A 11 1.16 2.29 12.39
N THR A 12 0.27 1.38 11.98
CA THR A 12 -0.67 1.57 10.85
C THR A 12 -1.56 2.81 10.93
N HIS A 13 -1.80 3.34 12.13
CA HIS A 13 -2.65 4.50 12.36
C HIS A 13 -1.90 5.83 12.24
N SER A 14 -0.57 5.80 12.10
CA SER A 14 0.26 6.98 11.90
C SER A 14 0.55 7.19 10.41
N PHE A 15 0.46 8.43 9.95
CA PHE A 15 0.85 8.79 8.58
C PHE A 15 2.37 8.86 8.48
N LYS A 16 2.99 7.86 7.83
CA LYS A 16 4.44 7.77 7.63
C LYS A 16 4.76 7.56 6.14
N PRO A 17 4.93 8.63 5.36
CA PRO A 17 5.18 8.54 3.91
C PRO A 17 6.49 7.80 3.59
N LYS A 18 7.49 7.87 4.48
CA LYS A 18 8.74 7.10 4.37
C LYS A 18 8.54 5.57 4.28
N ARG A 19 7.37 5.04 4.64
CA ARG A 19 7.05 3.61 4.51
C ARG A 19 7.09 3.13 3.06
N TRP A 20 6.81 4.02 2.11
CA TRP A 20 6.76 3.73 0.69
C TRP A 20 8.12 3.88 -0.01
N LEU A 21 9.19 4.13 0.75
CA LEU A 21 10.54 4.36 0.22
C LEU A 21 11.51 3.29 0.74
N THR A 22 12.47 2.88 -0.08
CA THR A 22 13.62 2.08 0.34
C THR A 22 14.64 2.95 1.07
N GLU A 23 15.70 2.35 1.62
CA GLU A 23 16.78 3.10 2.29
C GLU A 23 17.51 4.03 1.32
N GLU A 24 17.57 3.65 0.04
CA GLU A 24 18.14 4.43 -1.06
C GLU A 24 17.18 5.52 -1.58
N GLY A 25 15.94 5.56 -1.08
CA GLY A 25 14.92 6.53 -1.47
C GLY A 25 14.12 6.15 -2.73
N GLU A 26 14.26 4.92 -3.22
CA GLU A 26 13.43 4.42 -4.32
C GLU A 26 12.04 4.01 -3.84
N LEU A 27 11.07 3.96 -4.76
CA LEU A 27 9.72 3.56 -4.41
C LEU A 27 9.66 2.07 -4.08
N LYS A 28 9.26 1.75 -2.85
CA LYS A 28 9.09 0.38 -2.40
C LYS A 28 7.85 -0.23 -3.05
N TRP A 29 8.06 -1.14 -3.99
CA TRP A 29 6.97 -1.89 -4.63
C TRP A 29 6.45 -2.98 -3.70
N GLU A 30 5.42 -2.65 -2.92
CA GLU A 30 4.61 -3.65 -2.23
C GLU A 30 3.50 -4.19 -3.14
N SER A 31 3.05 -5.42 -2.87
CA SER A 31 2.04 -6.06 -3.70
C SER A 31 0.70 -5.33 -3.59
N ALA A 32 0.37 -4.49 -4.58
CA ALA A 32 -0.88 -3.74 -4.65
C ALA A 32 -2.11 -4.68 -4.60
N VAL A 33 -1.98 -5.89 -5.16
CA VAL A 33 -3.04 -6.90 -5.23
C VAL A 33 -3.44 -7.44 -3.84
N VAL A 34 -2.50 -7.49 -2.88
CA VAL A 34 -2.72 -8.22 -1.60
C VAL A 34 -2.52 -7.34 -0.37
N GLN A 35 -1.88 -6.19 -0.48
CA GLN A 35 -1.61 -5.35 0.70
C GLN A 35 -2.32 -4.00 0.58
N TRP A 36 -2.33 -3.41 -0.62
CA TRP A 36 -2.76 -2.03 -0.86
C TRP A 36 -3.75 -1.88 -2.02
N LEU A 37 -5.02 -2.15 -1.73
CA LEU A 37 -6.14 -2.13 -2.69
C LEU A 37 -6.80 -0.75 -2.80
N ALA A 38 -6.04 0.32 -3.00
CA ALA A 38 -6.60 1.68 -3.13
C ALA A 38 -7.56 1.79 -4.33
N PHE A 39 -7.27 1.08 -5.42
CA PHE A 39 -8.04 1.09 -6.67
C PHE A 39 -8.87 -0.18 -6.90
N HIS A 40 -9.10 -0.98 -5.85
CA HIS A 40 -9.69 -2.32 -5.94
C HIS A 40 -8.87 -3.28 -6.84
N THR A 41 -9.41 -4.47 -7.12
CA THR A 41 -8.79 -5.51 -7.96
C THR A 41 -9.88 -6.26 -8.72
N GLY A 42 -9.49 -7.05 -9.73
CA GLY A 42 -10.40 -7.87 -10.54
C GLY A 42 -11.30 -7.05 -11.47
N SER A 43 -12.51 -7.56 -11.73
CA SER A 43 -13.48 -6.94 -12.67
C SER A 43 -13.96 -5.55 -12.26
N CYS A 44 -13.72 -5.14 -11.01
CA CYS A 44 -14.13 -3.85 -10.46
C CYS A 44 -12.94 -2.92 -10.16
N VAL A 45 -11.78 -3.13 -10.79
CA VAL A 45 -10.62 -2.22 -10.66
C VAL A 45 -10.94 -0.85 -11.23
N CYS A 46 -10.40 0.21 -10.61
CA CYS A 46 -10.54 1.57 -11.11
C CYS A 46 -9.86 1.72 -12.48
N LEU A 47 -10.63 2.15 -13.48
CA LEU A 47 -10.11 2.41 -14.83
C LEU A 47 -9.19 3.64 -14.89
N GLY A 48 -9.31 4.56 -13.93
CA GLY A 48 -8.51 5.79 -13.84
C GLY A 48 -7.24 5.68 -12.99
N GLN A 49 -6.75 4.46 -12.74
CA GLN A 49 -5.52 4.26 -11.95
C GLN A 49 -4.23 4.53 -12.76
N ASN A 50 -4.31 4.52 -14.09
CA ASN A 50 -3.20 4.73 -15.02
C ASN A 50 -3.09 6.19 -15.46
#